data_AF-A0A525CXY6-F1
#
_entry.id   AF-A0A525CXY6-F1
#
_cell.length_a   1.000
_cell.length_b   1.000
_cell.length_c   1.000
_cell.angle_alpha   90.00
_cell.angle_beta   90.00
_cell.angle_gamma   90.00
#
_symmetry.space_group_name_H-M   'P 1'
#
loop_
_entity.id
_entity.type
_entity.pdbx_description
1 polymer ?
#
loop_
_entity_poly.entity_id
_entity_poly.type
_entity_poly.pdbx_seq_one_letter_code
_entity_poly.pdbx_strand_id
1 'polypeptide(L)'
;MKYAFSFLAVIALILIAWLGSQIPGMQYFFGVAIPYLALLVFLGFFVYRVVHWAKSPVPFSIQTTCGQGKSLDFIKQNKLEAPDTTAEVVARMALEILTFRSLFRNTKADIYDGPKLTYESSKWLWLFALIFHYSFLVIVIRHLRLFLNPVPEWLAFLDWADSMFEIGTPALYLTDAGLLIGVLFLFSRRIASAKVRYISLVNDYFPLVLIFAIGVTGVLMRMFLRDGIDIVSIK
;
A
#
# COMPACT_ATOMS: atom_id res chain seq x y z
N MET A 1 -13.03 -16.67 9.73
CA MET A 1 -12.97 -17.44 8.46
C MET A 1 -12.21 -16.70 7.36
N LYS A 2 -12.67 -15.54 6.86
CA LYS A 2 -12.06 -14.85 5.69
C LYS A 2 -10.56 -14.52 5.83
N TYR A 3 -10.14 -13.98 6.96
CA TYR A 3 -8.73 -13.66 7.23
C TYR A 3 -7.86 -14.91 7.39
N ALA A 4 -8.38 -15.97 8.03
CA ALA A 4 -7.68 -17.24 8.22
C ALA A 4 -7.42 -17.93 6.87
N PHE A 5 -8.43 -17.93 5.98
CA PHE A 5 -8.26 -18.41 4.61
C PHE A 5 -7.17 -17.64 3.86
N SER A 6 -7.15 -16.31 3.97
CA SER A 6 -6.13 -15.47 3.34
C SER A 6 -4.73 -15.79 3.86
N PHE A 7 -4.59 -16.02 5.16
CA PHE A 7 -3.33 -16.41 5.79
C PHE A 7 -2.85 -17.78 5.33
N LEU A 8 -3.75 -18.78 5.31
CA LEU A 8 -3.46 -20.12 4.80
C LEU A 8 -3.06 -20.09 3.32
N ALA A 9 -3.73 -19.27 2.49
CA ALA A 9 -3.40 -19.11 1.08
C ALA A 9 -1.98 -18.56 0.89
N VAL A 10 -1.58 -17.54 1.66
CA VAL A 10 -0.22 -16.99 1.58
C VAL A 10 0.82 -18.01 2.06
N ILE A 11 0.56 -18.74 3.16
CA ILE A 11 1.45 -19.83 3.60
C ILE A 11 1.59 -20.90 2.53
N ALA A 12 0.48 -21.32 1.92
CA ALA A 12 0.51 -22.31 0.85
C ALA A 12 1.35 -21.83 -0.34
N LEU A 13 1.20 -20.57 -0.77
CA LEU A 13 2.02 -19.99 -1.84
C LEU A 13 3.52 -20.00 -1.48
N ILE A 14 3.87 -19.63 -0.25
CA ILE A 14 5.26 -19.64 0.23
C ILE A 14 5.81 -21.06 0.19
N LEU A 15 5.07 -22.04 0.72
CA LEU A 15 5.51 -23.44 0.77
C LEU A 15 5.64 -24.06 -0.63
N ILE A 16 4.69 -23.79 -1.52
CA ILE A 16 4.72 -24.27 -2.91
C ILE A 16 5.95 -23.71 -3.63
N ALA A 17 6.21 -22.41 -3.52
CA ALA A 17 7.37 -21.79 -4.16
C ALA A 17 8.68 -22.31 -3.56
N TRP A 18 8.77 -22.39 -2.23
CA TRP A 18 9.96 -22.85 -1.54
C TRP A 18 10.28 -24.31 -1.85
N LEU A 19 9.35 -25.24 -1.63
CA LEU A 19 9.56 -26.66 -1.91
C LEU A 19 9.72 -26.94 -3.41
N GLY A 20 8.95 -26.24 -4.25
CA GLY A 20 9.03 -26.39 -5.70
C GLY A 20 10.39 -25.97 -6.26
N SER A 21 11.01 -24.93 -5.71
CA SER A 21 12.34 -24.46 -6.13
C SER A 21 13.48 -25.41 -5.75
N GLN A 22 13.29 -26.29 -4.76
CA GLN A 22 14.30 -27.27 -4.33
C GLN A 22 14.32 -28.52 -5.23
N ILE A 23 13.30 -28.71 -6.08
CA ILE A 23 13.23 -29.87 -6.99
C ILE A 23 14.20 -29.63 -8.16
N PRO A 24 15.18 -30.53 -8.40
CA PRO A 24 16.07 -30.42 -9.54
C PRO A 24 15.31 -30.32 -10.87
N GLY A 25 15.68 -29.36 -11.72
CA GLY A 25 15.02 -29.10 -13.00
C GLY A 25 13.80 -28.15 -12.94
N MET A 26 13.27 -27.82 -11.75
CA MET A 26 12.15 -26.87 -11.61
C MET A 26 12.59 -25.40 -11.49
N GLN A 27 13.89 -25.14 -11.42
CA GLN A 27 14.46 -23.78 -11.30
C GLN A 27 14.03 -22.86 -12.45
N TYR A 28 14.03 -23.36 -13.69
CA TYR A 28 13.55 -22.58 -14.84
C TYR A 28 12.05 -22.26 -14.74
N PHE A 29 11.25 -23.22 -14.27
CA PHE A 29 9.81 -23.03 -14.14
C PHE A 29 9.47 -21.94 -13.12
N PHE A 30 10.05 -21.99 -11.92
CA PHE A 30 9.79 -21.01 -10.86
C PHE A 30 10.53 -19.68 -11.06
N GLY A 31 11.75 -19.70 -11.61
CA GLY A 31 12.58 -18.50 -11.79
C GLY A 31 12.30 -17.72 -13.07
N VAL A 32 11.76 -18.38 -14.10
CA VAL A 32 11.54 -17.76 -15.42
C VAL A 32 10.07 -17.85 -15.83
N ALA A 33 9.53 -19.07 -15.98
CA ALA A 33 8.20 -19.25 -16.58
C ALA A 33 7.08 -18.60 -15.75
N ILE A 34 7.05 -18.83 -14.43
CA ILE A 34 6.03 -18.25 -13.53
C ILE A 34 6.09 -16.71 -13.51
N PRO A 35 7.24 -16.04 -13.33
CA PRO A 35 7.31 -14.58 -13.36
C PRO A 35 6.82 -13.97 -14.67
N TYR A 36 7.20 -14.53 -15.82
CA TYR A 36 6.71 -14.04 -17.12
C TYR A 36 5.21 -14.25 -17.28
N LEU A 37 4.69 -15.42 -16.87
CA LEU A 37 3.25 -15.68 -16.88
C LEU A 37 2.49 -14.70 -15.96
N ALA A 38 3.01 -14.45 -14.76
CA ALA A 38 2.43 -13.51 -13.81
C ALA A 38 2.38 -12.09 -14.38
N LEU A 39 3.44 -11.64 -15.06
CA LEU A 39 3.47 -10.35 -15.74
C LEU A 39 2.44 -10.26 -16.87
N LEU A 40 2.36 -11.29 -17.72
CA LEU A 40 1.38 -11.35 -18.82
C LEU A 40 -0.06 -11.32 -18.31
N VAL A 41 -0.37 -12.13 -17.29
CA VAL A 41 -1.69 -12.15 -16.65
C VAL A 41 -1.99 -10.82 -15.99
N PHE A 42 -1.05 -10.24 -15.24
CA PHE A 42 -1.23 -8.94 -14.60
C PHE A 42 -1.54 -7.84 -15.61
N LEU A 43 -0.70 -7.67 -16.63
CA LEU A 43 -0.88 -6.63 -17.65
C LEU A 43 -2.16 -6.85 -18.46
N GLY A 44 -2.42 -8.09 -18.90
CA GLY A 44 -3.62 -8.43 -19.67
C GLY A 44 -4.91 -8.14 -18.90
N PHE A 45 -5.01 -8.62 -17.65
CA PHE A 45 -6.20 -8.36 -16.82
C PHE A 45 -6.30 -6.91 -16.34
N PHE A 46 -5.17 -6.23 -16.15
CA PHE A 46 -5.16 -4.80 -15.84
C PHE A 46 -5.77 -3.99 -16.98
N VAL A 47 -5.30 -4.19 -18.22
CA VAL A 47 -5.85 -3.53 -19.42
C VAL A 47 -7.32 -3.88 -19.59
N TYR A 48 -7.69 -5.16 -19.47
CA TYR A 48 -9.08 -5.59 -19.54
C TYR A 48 -9.97 -4.85 -18.54
N ARG A 49 -9.52 -4.74 -17.27
CA ARG A 49 -10.28 -4.05 -16.21
C ARG A 49 -10.41 -2.55 -16.48
N VAL A 50 -9.35 -1.90 -16.96
CA VAL A 50 -9.36 -0.47 -17.33
C VAL A 50 -10.34 -0.22 -18.49
N VAL A 51 -10.27 -1.03 -19.55
CA VAL A 51 -11.18 -0.92 -20.71
C VAL A 51 -12.62 -1.22 -20.31
N HIS A 52 -12.86 -2.22 -19.48
CA HIS A 52 -14.18 -2.53 -18.97
C HIS A 52 -14.75 -1.37 -18.16
N TRP A 53 -13.95 -0.76 -17.28
CA TRP A 53 -14.38 0.42 -16.51
C TRP A 53 -14.66 1.63 -17.41
N ALA A 54 -13.82 1.87 -18.42
CA ALA A 54 -14.02 2.96 -19.38
C ALA A 54 -15.30 2.82 -20.22
N LYS A 55 -15.81 1.59 -20.39
CA LYS A 55 -17.08 1.30 -21.08
C LYS A 55 -18.31 1.46 -20.18
N SER A 56 -18.13 1.59 -18.87
CA SER A 56 -19.25 1.78 -17.95
C SER A 56 -19.91 3.14 -18.18
N PRO A 57 -21.23 3.21 -18.45
CA PRO A 57 -21.91 4.48 -18.62
C PRO A 57 -21.86 5.24 -17.28
N VAL A 58 -21.38 6.48 -17.33
CA VAL A 58 -21.40 7.38 -16.17
C VAL A 58 -22.72 8.15 -16.21
N PRO A 59 -23.70 7.85 -15.35
CA PRO A 59 -24.89 8.68 -15.24
C PRO A 59 -24.48 10.10 -14.85
N PHE A 60 -25.24 11.10 -15.32
CA PHE A 60 -25.02 12.55 -15.18
C PHE A 60 -24.06 12.98 -14.06
N SER A 61 -23.14 13.89 -14.37
CA SER A 61 -22.25 14.50 -13.38
C SER A 61 -23.05 15.34 -12.38
N ILE A 62 -23.49 14.72 -11.29
CA ILE A 62 -24.08 15.42 -10.14
C ILE A 62 -22.96 15.67 -9.15
N GLN A 63 -22.30 16.83 -9.24
CA GLN A 63 -21.27 17.20 -8.29
C GLN A 63 -21.90 17.55 -6.94
N THR A 64 -21.71 16.70 -5.93
CA THR A 64 -22.03 17.04 -4.55
C THR A 64 -20.90 17.89 -3.98
N THR A 65 -21.12 19.20 -3.80
CA THR A 65 -20.12 20.08 -3.17
C THR A 65 -20.20 19.95 -1.65
N CYS A 66 -19.07 19.66 -0.99
CA CYS A 66 -19.00 19.48 0.47
C CYS A 66 -18.83 20.79 1.26
N GLY A 67 -18.92 21.95 0.58
CA GLY A 67 -18.64 23.26 1.16
C GLY A 67 -19.43 24.38 0.49
N GLN A 68 -19.27 25.59 1.00
CA GLN A 68 -19.96 26.78 0.49
C GLN A 68 -19.49 27.11 -0.94
N GLY A 69 -20.44 27.11 -1.87
CA GLY A 69 -20.21 27.36 -3.29
C GLY A 69 -20.03 28.84 -3.61
N LYS A 70 -19.51 29.11 -4.81
CA LYS A 70 -19.22 30.46 -5.32
C LYS A 70 -20.47 31.31 -5.59
N SER A 71 -21.66 30.71 -5.63
CA SER A 71 -22.90 31.39 -6.02
C SER A 71 -23.36 32.51 -5.08
N LEU A 72 -22.77 32.63 -3.89
CA LEU A 72 -23.13 33.64 -2.87
C LEU A 72 -21.90 34.48 -2.53
N ASP A 73 -21.78 35.66 -3.13
CA ASP A 73 -20.59 36.53 -3.03
C ASP A 73 -20.28 37.01 -1.59
N PHE A 74 -21.29 37.05 -0.71
CA PHE A 74 -21.14 37.44 0.69
C PHE A 74 -20.59 36.33 1.59
N ILE A 75 -20.49 35.10 1.08
CA ILE A 75 -19.98 33.95 1.83
C ILE A 75 -18.61 33.57 1.27
N LYS A 76 -17.60 33.46 2.14
CA LYS A 76 -16.26 33.04 1.74
C LYS A 76 -16.30 31.62 1.17
N GLN A 77 -16.07 31.50 -0.13
CA GLN A 77 -15.99 30.22 -0.82
C GLN A 77 -14.90 29.32 -0.22
N ASN A 78 -15.22 28.05 -0.02
CA ASN A 78 -14.23 27.04 0.34
C ASN A 78 -13.67 26.38 -0.93
N LYS A 79 -12.64 26.99 -1.51
CA LYS A 79 -12.01 26.60 -2.78
C LYS A 79 -11.57 25.13 -2.86
N LEU A 80 -11.15 24.54 -1.75
CA LEU A 80 -10.71 23.13 -1.75
C LEU A 80 -11.88 22.13 -1.61
N GLU A 81 -13.03 22.55 -1.06
CA GLU A 81 -14.23 21.71 -0.93
C GLU A 81 -15.19 21.87 -2.11
N ALA A 82 -15.24 23.07 -2.67
CA ALA A 82 -16.04 23.49 -3.80
C ALA A 82 -15.13 24.21 -4.82
N PRO A 83 -14.26 23.46 -5.52
CA PRO A 83 -13.35 24.03 -6.50
C PRO A 83 -14.12 24.58 -7.70
N ASP A 84 -13.81 25.81 -8.12
CA ASP A 84 -14.37 26.42 -9.33
C ASP A 84 -13.35 26.52 -10.46
N THR A 85 -12.06 26.39 -10.16
CA THR A 85 -10.98 26.42 -11.15
C THR A 85 -10.23 25.09 -11.22
N THR A 86 -9.60 24.81 -12.37
CA THR A 86 -8.77 23.60 -12.56
C THR A 86 -7.63 23.53 -11.56
N ALA A 87 -7.02 24.67 -11.21
CA ALA A 87 -5.95 24.72 -10.21
C ALA A 87 -6.42 24.26 -8.83
N GLU A 88 -7.64 24.65 -8.42
CA GLU A 88 -8.23 24.21 -7.15
C GLU A 88 -8.60 22.73 -7.16
N VAL A 89 -9.07 22.20 -8.29
CA VAL A 89 -9.29 20.75 -8.48
C VAL A 89 -7.97 20.00 -8.32
N VAL A 90 -6.90 20.45 -8.98
CA VAL A 90 -5.57 19.84 -8.88
C VAL A 90 -5.05 19.91 -7.44
N ALA A 91 -5.19 21.05 -6.77
CA ALA A 91 -4.78 21.19 -5.38
C ALA A 91 -5.56 20.26 -4.44
N ARG A 92 -6.88 20.16 -4.61
CA ARG A 92 -7.73 19.21 -3.86
C ARG A 92 -7.25 17.78 -4.10
N MET A 93 -7.12 17.38 -5.37
CA MET A 93 -6.70 16.03 -5.75
C MET A 93 -5.31 15.69 -5.21
N ALA A 94 -4.35 16.62 -5.27
CA ALA A 94 -3.02 16.42 -4.73
C ALA A 94 -3.05 16.19 -3.21
N LEU A 95 -3.85 16.95 -2.46
CA LEU A 95 -4.02 16.75 -1.02
C LEU A 95 -4.74 15.44 -0.69
N GLU A 96 -5.72 15.02 -1.49
CA GLU A 96 -6.38 13.73 -1.27
C GLU A 96 -5.45 12.55 -1.58
N ILE A 97 -4.62 12.64 -2.63
CA ILE A 97 -3.70 11.55 -3.04
C ILE A 97 -2.48 11.48 -2.12
N LEU A 98 -1.83 12.62 -1.86
CA LEU A 98 -0.53 12.65 -1.16
C LEU A 98 -0.67 12.65 0.35
N THR A 99 -1.74 13.24 0.88
CA THR A 99 -1.89 13.43 2.33
C THR A 99 -3.21 12.88 2.87
N PHE A 100 -4.04 12.20 2.08
CA PHE A 100 -5.34 11.67 2.52
C PHE A 100 -6.14 12.69 3.35
N ARG A 101 -6.23 13.94 2.86
CA ARG A 101 -6.81 15.07 3.60
C ARG A 101 -8.23 14.79 4.12
N SER A 102 -9.08 14.16 3.30
CA SER A 102 -10.44 13.78 3.73
C SER A 102 -10.42 12.79 4.90
N LEU A 103 -9.45 11.88 4.94
CA LEU A 103 -9.30 10.95 6.04
C LEU A 103 -8.83 11.64 7.31
N PHE A 104 -7.89 12.59 7.22
CA PHE A 104 -7.41 13.35 8.39
C PHE A 104 -8.55 14.09 9.12
N ARG A 105 -9.50 14.61 8.34
CA ARG A 105 -10.65 15.38 8.84
C ARG A 105 -11.85 14.52 9.23
N ASN A 106 -11.77 13.21 9.01
CA ASN A 106 -12.88 12.31 9.32
C ASN A 106 -13.00 12.14 10.84
N THR A 107 -14.08 12.70 11.37
CA THR A 107 -14.48 12.63 12.78
C THR A 107 -15.73 11.77 12.88
N LYS A 108 -15.65 10.73 13.69
CA LYS A 108 -16.73 9.78 13.93
C LYS A 108 -17.46 10.17 15.21
N ALA A 109 -18.76 10.38 15.13
CA ALA A 109 -19.59 10.59 16.31
C ALA A 109 -20.13 9.23 16.79
N ASP A 110 -19.77 8.80 17.99
CA ASP A 110 -20.28 7.60 18.64
C ASP A 110 -20.97 7.98 19.95
N ILE A 111 -22.10 7.32 20.22
CA ILE A 111 -22.87 7.48 21.46
C ILE A 111 -22.46 6.34 22.39
N TYR A 112 -21.88 6.69 23.54
CA TYR A 112 -21.61 5.74 24.63
C TYR A 112 -22.71 5.84 25.68
N ASP A 113 -22.94 4.76 26.43
CA ASP A 113 -24.00 4.59 27.44
C ASP A 113 -24.45 5.91 28.11
N GLY A 114 -25.65 6.37 27.72
CA GLY A 114 -26.23 7.65 28.09
C GLY A 114 -26.32 8.66 26.93
N PRO A 115 -26.76 9.91 27.17
CA PRO A 115 -26.92 10.95 26.14
C PRO A 115 -25.59 11.65 25.79
N LYS A 116 -24.45 10.96 25.85
CA LYS A 116 -23.12 11.56 25.62
C LYS A 116 -22.59 11.19 24.24
N LEU A 117 -22.57 12.19 23.35
CA LEU A 117 -21.94 12.09 22.04
C LEU A 117 -20.43 12.27 22.17
N THR A 118 -19.66 11.26 21.80
CA THR A 118 -18.19 11.31 21.75
C THR A 118 -17.73 11.39 20.29
N TYR A 119 -16.69 12.18 20.05
CA TYR A 119 -16.11 12.34 18.72
C TYR A 119 -14.75 11.63 18.65
N GLU A 120 -14.69 10.47 18.00
CA GLU A 120 -13.44 9.77 17.71
C GLU A 120 -12.81 10.32 16.42
N SER A 121 -11.54 10.73 16.51
CA SER A 121 -10.80 11.20 15.33
C SER A 121 -10.03 10.05 14.68
N SER A 122 -10.07 9.96 13.36
CA SER A 122 -9.37 8.91 12.59
C SER A 122 -7.88 9.20 12.33
N LYS A 123 -7.26 10.12 13.09
CA LYS A 123 -5.84 10.53 12.95
C LYS A 123 -4.84 9.38 13.01
N TRP A 124 -5.08 8.36 13.84
CA TRP A 124 -4.23 7.18 13.88
C TRP A 124 -4.28 6.38 12.58
N LEU A 125 -5.48 6.20 12.02
CA LEU A 125 -5.63 5.55 10.72
C LEU A 125 -4.92 6.36 9.63
N TRP A 126 -5.07 7.68 9.66
CA TRP A 126 -4.38 8.58 8.74
C TRP A 126 -2.86 8.44 8.80
N LEU A 127 -2.28 8.49 10.01
CA LEU A 127 -0.84 8.41 10.22
C LEU A 127 -0.26 7.09 9.72
N PHE A 128 -0.82 5.95 10.17
CA PHE A 128 -0.32 4.64 9.77
C PHE A 128 -0.61 4.30 8.32
N ALA A 129 -1.70 4.83 7.73
CA ALA A 129 -1.93 4.73 6.30
C ALA A 129 -0.85 5.47 5.51
N LEU A 130 -0.47 6.69 5.90
CA LEU A 130 0.62 7.41 5.24
C LEU A 130 1.96 6.72 5.40
N ILE A 131 2.31 6.29 6.62
CA ILE A 131 3.54 5.53 6.87
C ILE A 131 3.60 4.30 5.96
N PHE A 132 2.51 3.53 5.87
CA PHE A 132 2.43 2.37 4.98
C PHE A 132 2.66 2.74 3.50
N HIS A 133 1.93 3.72 2.97
CA HIS A 133 1.99 4.05 1.54
C HIS A 133 3.33 4.67 1.14
N TYR A 134 3.88 5.60 1.93
CA TYR A 134 5.17 6.22 1.63
C TYR A 134 6.31 5.22 1.79
N SER A 135 6.26 4.35 2.82
CA SER A 135 7.25 3.28 2.96
C SER A 135 7.20 2.34 1.74
N PHE A 136 6.01 1.90 1.35
CA PHE A 136 5.84 1.03 0.19
C PHE A 136 6.33 1.71 -1.10
N LEU A 137 6.01 2.99 -1.31
CA LEU A 137 6.46 3.76 -2.47
C LEU A 137 7.99 3.87 -2.53
N VAL A 138 8.63 4.25 -1.42
CA VAL A 138 10.09 4.39 -1.36
C VAL A 138 10.76 3.04 -1.58
N ILE A 139 10.22 1.96 -1.01
CA ILE A 139 10.70 0.60 -1.27
C ILE A 139 10.61 0.27 -2.76
N VAL A 140 9.46 0.51 -3.42
CA VAL A 140 9.30 0.24 -4.86
C VAL A 140 10.30 1.05 -5.70
N ILE A 141 10.47 2.34 -5.39
CA ILE A 141 11.44 3.20 -6.07
C ILE A 141 12.86 2.65 -5.88
N ARG A 142 13.23 2.26 -4.65
CA ARG A 142 14.53 1.65 -4.32
C ARG A 142 14.75 0.36 -5.09
N HIS A 143 13.72 -0.46 -5.30
CA HIS A 143 13.83 -1.70 -6.09
C HIS A 143 14.18 -1.44 -7.57
N LEU A 144 13.95 -0.24 -8.10
CA LEU A 144 14.40 0.12 -9.45
C LEU A 144 15.92 0.02 -9.62
N ARG A 145 16.70 0.08 -8.53
CA ARG A 145 18.16 -0.13 -8.55
C ARG A 145 18.56 -1.47 -9.17
N LEU A 146 17.68 -2.47 -9.11
CA LEU A 146 17.94 -3.81 -9.65
C LEU A 146 17.79 -3.84 -11.18
N PHE A 147 17.13 -2.84 -11.77
CA PHE A 147 16.84 -2.77 -13.20
C PHE A 147 17.64 -1.69 -13.93
N LEU A 148 18.29 -0.78 -13.18
CA LEU A 148 19.03 0.36 -13.74
C LEU A 148 20.54 0.14 -13.58
N ASN A 149 21.26 0.14 -14.71
CA ASN A 149 22.71 0.11 -14.74
C ASN A 149 23.24 1.14 -15.76
N PRO A 150 23.86 2.26 -15.33
CA PRO A 150 24.23 2.61 -13.95
C PRO A 150 23.04 3.07 -13.08
N VAL A 151 23.19 2.96 -11.76
CA VAL A 151 22.18 3.45 -10.80
C VAL A 151 22.23 4.98 -10.74
N PRO A 152 21.09 5.70 -10.90
CA PRO A 152 21.07 7.15 -10.81
C PRO A 152 21.47 7.68 -9.42
N GLU A 153 22.16 8.82 -9.35
CA GLU A 153 22.66 9.40 -8.10
C GLU A 153 21.54 9.74 -7.10
N TRP A 154 20.39 10.25 -7.58
CA TRP A 154 19.24 10.54 -6.73
C TRP A 154 18.68 9.29 -6.03
N LEU A 155 18.80 8.11 -6.67
CA LEU A 155 18.38 6.84 -6.10
C LEU A 155 19.37 6.36 -5.04
N ALA A 156 20.67 6.59 -5.24
CA ALA A 156 21.70 6.32 -4.24
C ALA A 156 21.54 7.24 -3.01
N PHE A 157 21.17 8.51 -3.21
CA PHE A 157 20.86 9.42 -2.11
C PHE A 157 19.65 8.97 -1.30
N LEU A 158 18.58 8.53 -1.97
CA LEU A 158 17.39 7.99 -1.33
C LEU A 158 17.73 6.76 -0.47
N ASP A 159 18.56 5.85 -1.00
CA ASP A 159 19.05 4.66 -0.30
C ASP A 159 19.83 5.01 0.97
N TRP A 160 20.75 5.99 0.85
CA TRP A 160 21.50 6.50 1.98
C TRP A 160 20.59 7.10 3.06
N ALA A 161 19.67 8.00 2.68
CA ALA A 161 18.75 8.66 3.60
C ALA A 161 17.87 7.68 4.38
N ASP A 162 17.45 6.59 3.73
CA ASP A 162 16.63 5.54 4.34
C ASP A 162 17.42 4.64 5.31
N SER A 163 18.73 4.49 5.08
CA SER A 163 19.65 3.72 5.95
C SER A 163 20.36 4.56 7.03
N MET A 164 20.07 5.86 7.11
CA MET A 164 20.81 6.84 7.93
C MET A 164 20.87 6.51 9.44
N PHE A 165 19.91 5.77 9.98
CA PHE A 165 19.88 5.44 11.40
C PHE A 165 20.86 4.32 11.80
N GLU A 166 21.49 3.65 10.83
CA GLU A 166 22.52 2.63 11.03
C GLU A 166 22.14 1.55 12.08
N ILE A 167 20.85 1.21 12.17
CA ILE A 167 20.35 0.24 13.15
C ILE A 167 20.68 -1.18 12.65
N GLY A 168 21.69 -1.80 13.25
CA GLY A 168 22.15 -3.15 12.91
C GLY A 168 23.19 -3.18 11.78
N THR A 169 23.78 -4.34 11.54
CA THR A 169 24.79 -4.57 10.49
C THR A 169 24.30 -5.67 9.55
N PRO A 170 23.82 -5.37 8.33
CA PRO A 170 23.71 -4.05 7.67
C PRO A 170 22.60 -3.14 8.24
N ALA A 171 22.73 -1.83 8.02
CA ALA A 171 21.78 -0.82 8.50
C ALA A 171 20.34 -1.08 8.04
N LEU A 172 19.42 -1.35 8.96
CA LEU A 172 17.99 -1.47 8.70
C LEU A 172 17.44 -0.20 8.03
N TYR A 173 16.64 -0.38 6.98
CA TYR A 173 15.94 0.74 6.36
C TYR A 173 14.75 1.16 7.22
N LEU A 174 14.59 2.48 7.40
CA LEU A 174 13.45 3.03 8.13
C LEU A 174 12.13 2.67 7.43
N THR A 175 12.12 2.66 6.10
CA THR A 175 10.94 2.29 5.31
C THR A 175 10.55 0.83 5.49
N ASP A 176 11.47 -0.10 5.70
CA ASP A 176 11.13 -1.51 5.94
C ASP A 176 10.39 -1.66 7.28
N ALA A 177 10.90 -1.00 8.34
CA ALA A 177 10.23 -0.95 9.63
C ALA A 177 8.87 -0.22 9.53
N GLY A 178 8.82 0.90 8.83
CA GLY A 178 7.60 1.67 8.57
C GLY A 178 6.54 0.84 7.84
N LEU A 179 6.93 0.08 6.82
CA LEU A 179 6.03 -0.82 6.10
C LEU A 179 5.45 -1.88 7.04
N LEU A 180 6.30 -2.57 7.82
CA LEU A 180 5.85 -3.63 8.72
C LEU A 180 4.92 -3.11 9.82
N ILE A 181 5.28 -1.98 10.45
CA ILE A 181 4.45 -1.34 11.48
C ILE A 181 3.13 -0.86 10.87
N GLY A 182 3.16 -0.24 9.70
CA GLY A 182 1.99 0.24 8.98
C GLY A 182 1.02 -0.88 8.62
N VAL A 183 1.52 -1.97 8.01
CA VAL A 183 0.69 -3.14 7.68
C VAL A 183 0.13 -3.78 8.93
N LEU A 184 0.94 -3.97 9.97
CA LEU A 184 0.50 -4.60 11.22
C LEU A 184 -0.64 -3.80 11.86
N PHE A 185 -0.51 -2.46 11.91
CA PHE A 185 -1.57 -1.60 12.43
C PHE A 185 -2.85 -1.68 11.58
N LEU A 186 -2.73 -1.56 10.25
CA LEU A 186 -3.87 -1.57 9.34
C LEU A 186 -4.61 -2.92 9.36
N PHE A 187 -3.86 -4.02 9.39
CA PHE A 187 -4.40 -5.37 9.52
C PHE A 187 -5.07 -5.60 10.88
N SER A 188 -4.39 -5.22 11.97
CA SER A 188 -4.94 -5.32 13.33
C SER A 188 -6.23 -4.53 13.47
N ARG A 189 -6.29 -3.30 12.95
CA ARG A 189 -7.51 -2.49 12.92
C ARG A 189 -8.64 -3.18 12.15
N ARG A 190 -8.34 -3.76 10.99
CA ARG A 190 -9.32 -4.47 10.15
C ARG A 190 -9.92 -5.68 10.86
N ILE A 191 -9.12 -6.35 11.70
CA ILE A 191 -9.63 -7.43 12.54
C ILE A 191 -10.38 -6.85 13.73
N ALA A 192 -9.79 -5.96 14.53
CA ALA A 192 -10.39 -5.46 15.78
C ALA A 192 -11.74 -4.74 15.58
N SER A 193 -11.90 -3.98 14.49
CA SER A 193 -13.14 -3.25 14.23
C SER A 193 -14.24 -4.14 13.66
N ALA A 194 -15.32 -4.37 14.43
CA ALA A 194 -16.46 -5.18 14.00
C ALA A 194 -17.11 -4.67 12.69
N LYS A 195 -17.30 -3.36 12.58
CA LYS A 195 -17.87 -2.71 11.38
C LYS A 195 -17.02 -3.00 10.13
N VAL A 196 -15.70 -2.84 10.24
CA VAL A 196 -14.77 -3.07 9.12
C VAL A 196 -14.65 -4.56 8.79
N ARG A 197 -14.60 -5.43 9.80
CA ARG A 197 -14.53 -6.89 9.64
C ARG A 197 -15.75 -7.42 8.88
N TYR A 198 -16.93 -6.86 9.15
CA TYR A 198 -18.17 -7.26 8.50
C TYR A 198 -18.15 -6.99 6.98
N ILE A 199 -17.76 -5.78 6.58
CA ILE A 199 -17.71 -5.38 5.17
C ILE A 199 -16.49 -5.92 4.42
N SER A 200 -15.45 -6.39 5.13
CA SER A 200 -14.22 -6.86 4.50
C SER A 200 -14.41 -8.20 3.76
N LEU A 201 -13.80 -8.28 2.59
CA LEU A 201 -13.74 -9.46 1.73
C LEU A 201 -12.38 -10.15 1.83
N VAL A 202 -12.26 -11.36 1.29
CA VAL A 202 -10.98 -12.10 1.22
C VAL A 202 -9.92 -11.27 0.48
N ASN A 203 -10.34 -10.56 -0.58
CA ASN A 203 -9.48 -9.68 -1.36
C ASN A 203 -8.93 -8.48 -0.59
N ASP A 204 -9.45 -8.16 0.61
CA ASP A 204 -8.90 -7.11 1.47
C ASP A 204 -7.83 -7.64 2.44
N TYR A 205 -7.94 -8.92 2.83
CA TYR A 205 -7.01 -9.55 3.76
C TYR A 205 -5.81 -10.14 3.03
N PHE A 206 -6.02 -10.77 1.88
CA PHE A 206 -4.97 -11.46 1.13
C PHE A 206 -3.79 -10.53 0.76
N PRO A 207 -4.00 -9.35 0.15
CA PRO A 207 -2.87 -8.46 -0.19
C PRO A 207 -2.13 -7.94 1.04
N LEU A 208 -2.83 -7.65 2.15
CA LEU A 208 -2.18 -7.17 3.38
C LEU A 208 -1.27 -8.24 3.98
N VAL A 209 -1.75 -9.50 4.04
CA VAL A 209 -0.92 -10.62 4.52
C VAL A 209 0.24 -10.89 3.56
N LEU A 210 0.01 -10.82 2.25
CA LEU A 210 1.04 -11.01 1.25
C LEU A 210 2.15 -9.95 1.36
N ILE A 211 1.79 -8.67 1.45
CA ILE A 211 2.75 -7.57 1.61
C ILE A 211 3.50 -7.71 2.94
N PHE A 212 2.82 -8.09 4.02
CA PHE A 212 3.48 -8.37 5.30
C PHE A 212 4.53 -9.48 5.15
N ALA A 213 4.17 -10.61 4.52
CA ALA A 213 5.09 -11.71 4.30
C ALA A 213 6.29 -11.32 3.42
N ILE A 214 6.07 -10.56 2.34
CA ILE A 214 7.14 -10.04 1.48
C ILE A 214 8.05 -9.09 2.27
N GLY A 215 7.50 -8.18 3.07
CA GLY A 215 8.27 -7.27 3.91
C GLY A 215 9.12 -8.01 4.95
N VAL A 216 8.53 -8.98 5.66
CA VAL A 216 9.24 -9.79 6.65
C VAL A 216 10.36 -10.60 6.00
N THR A 217 10.07 -11.28 4.89
CA THR A 217 11.08 -12.07 4.17
C THR A 217 12.21 -11.18 3.63
N GLY A 218 11.91 -9.98 3.12
CA GLY A 218 12.92 -9.00 2.70
C GLY A 218 13.86 -8.59 3.83
N VAL A 219 13.32 -8.24 5.01
CA VAL A 219 14.12 -7.89 6.19
C VAL A 219 14.96 -9.07 6.66
N LEU A 220 14.37 -10.27 6.74
CA LEU A 220 15.08 -11.48 7.15
C LEU A 220 16.25 -11.82 6.21
N MET A 221 16.04 -11.72 4.90
CA MET A 221 17.09 -11.95 3.90
C MET A 221 18.27 -11.00 4.08
N ARG A 222 18.02 -9.74 4.42
CA ARG A 222 19.05 -8.72 4.56
C ARG A 222 19.82 -8.81 5.88
N MET A 223 19.12 -9.09 6.98
CA MET A 223 19.71 -9.07 8.32
C MET A 223 20.32 -10.41 8.75
N PHE A 224 19.68 -11.53 8.39
CA PHE A 224 19.99 -12.83 9.00
C PHE A 224 20.41 -13.89 7.99
N LEU A 225 19.88 -13.85 6.75
CA LEU A 225 20.12 -14.89 5.75
C LEU A 225 21.13 -14.48 4.67
N ARG A 226 21.87 -13.38 4.89
CA ARG A 226 22.83 -12.83 3.93
C ARG A 226 24.03 -13.76 3.71
N ASP A 227 24.47 -14.47 4.74
CA ASP A 227 25.76 -15.19 4.76
C ASP A 227 25.80 -16.47 3.90
N GLY A 228 24.79 -16.74 3.08
CA GLY A 228 24.72 -17.93 2.22
C GLY A 228 24.17 -17.71 0.80
N ILE A 229 23.90 -16.46 0.38
CA ILE A 229 23.28 -16.16 -0.91
C ILE A 229 24.23 -15.28 -1.74
N ASP A 230 25.15 -15.93 -2.46
CA ASP A 230 25.97 -15.23 -3.43
C ASP A 230 25.24 -15.16 -4.77
N ILE A 231 24.71 -13.98 -5.11
CA ILE A 231 24.02 -13.71 -6.37
C ILE A 231 24.97 -13.93 -7.57
N VAL A 232 26.29 -13.80 -7.38
CA VAL A 232 27.31 -14.03 -8.41
C VAL A 232 27.52 -15.53 -8.68
N SER A 233 27.16 -16.40 -7.73
CA SER A 233 27.24 -17.86 -7.86
C SER A 233 26.07 -18.46 -8.65
N ILE A 234 24.99 -17.70 -8.82
CA ILE A 234 23.82 -18.10 -9.61
C ILE A 234 24.14 -17.80 -11.09
N LYS A 235 24.77 -18.77 -11.77
CA LYS A 235 24.94 -18.79 -13.23
C LYS A 235 23.73 -19.37 -13.93
#